data_AF-A0A953RG59-F1
#
_entry.id   AF-A0A953RG59-F1
#
_cell.length_a   1.000
_cell.length_b   1.000
_cell.length_c   1.000
_cell.angle_alpha   90.00
_cell.angle_beta   90.00
_cell.angle_gamma   90.00
#
_symmetry.space_group_name_H-M   'P 1'
#
loop_
_entity.id
_entity.type
_entity.pdbx_description
1 polymer ?
#
loop_
_entity_poly.entity_id
_entity_poly.type
_entity_poly.pdbx_seq_one_letter_code
_entity_poly.pdbx_strand_id
1 'polypeptide(L)'
;MRPSFRIFCTHSARCERHPDSHPALLTLALGIGANTVIFSVIRNVLLSPPHFKYLNRLAIVFDVNRKTAGPDLDINPSPGNFLDWGQQTRAFDQLVAWRNWYHSLAGCAR
;
A
#
# COMPACT_ATOMS: atom_id res chain seq x y z
N MET A 1 -44.86 9.65 61.72
CA MET A 1 -45.45 9.60 60.36
C MET A 1 -45.10 10.91 59.65
N ARG A 2 -44.47 10.82 58.46
CA ARG A 2 -43.83 11.88 57.61
C ARG A 2 -42.33 12.16 57.83
N PRO A 3 -41.44 11.50 57.06
CA PRO A 3 -40.08 11.98 56.83
C PRO A 3 -39.89 12.53 55.39
N SER A 4 -39.43 13.78 55.33
CA SER A 4 -38.40 14.35 54.45
C SER A 4 -38.27 13.94 52.97
N PHE A 5 -38.94 14.68 52.08
CA PHE A 5 -38.58 14.84 50.67
C PHE A 5 -37.55 15.98 50.51
N ARG A 6 -36.27 15.73 50.84
CA ARG A 6 -35.22 16.78 50.71
C ARG A 6 -33.84 16.27 50.31
N ILE A 7 -33.77 15.19 49.50
CA ILE A 7 -32.50 14.58 49.06
C ILE A 7 -32.30 14.61 47.53
N PHE A 8 -33.24 15.16 46.75
CA PHE A 8 -33.19 15.03 45.28
C PHE A 8 -32.70 16.27 44.49
N CYS A 9 -31.99 17.22 45.10
CA CYS A 9 -31.55 18.46 44.40
C CYS A 9 -30.11 18.92 44.71
N THR A 10 -29.17 18.00 44.95
CA THR A 10 -27.75 18.36 45.20
C THR A 10 -26.77 17.39 44.54
N HIS A 11 -27.06 16.93 43.32
CA HIS A 11 -26.06 16.27 42.45
C HIS A 11 -26.19 16.64 40.97
N SER A 12 -26.90 17.73 40.65
CA SER A 12 -27.01 18.31 39.31
C SER A 12 -26.35 19.68 39.30
N ALA A 13 -25.02 19.72 39.33
CA ALA A 13 -24.15 20.84 38.92
C ALA A 13 -22.81 20.71 39.63
N ARG A 14 -21.90 19.90 39.09
CA ARG A 14 -20.48 20.09 39.40
C ARG A 14 -19.62 19.93 38.15
N CYS A 15 -19.35 21.09 37.56
CA CYS A 15 -18.19 21.41 36.74
C CYS A 15 -18.09 20.74 35.37
N GLU A 16 -18.81 21.28 34.39
CA GLU A 16 -18.21 21.49 33.07
C GLU A 16 -16.97 22.37 33.26
N ARG A 17 -15.79 21.73 33.27
CA ARG A 17 -14.50 22.42 33.17
C ARG A 17 -14.23 22.69 31.69
N HIS A 18 -14.30 23.95 31.27
CA HIS A 18 -13.54 24.43 30.12
C HIS A 18 -12.59 25.51 30.63
N PRO A 19 -11.31 25.17 30.86
CA PRO A 19 -10.23 25.90 30.21
C PRO A 19 -9.02 24.95 30.04
N ASP A 20 -8.66 24.44 28.87
CA ASP A 20 -8.08 25.15 27.74
C ASP A 20 -8.28 24.23 26.53
N SER A 21 -8.97 24.66 25.48
CA SER A 21 -9.17 23.85 24.27
C SER A 21 -7.93 23.74 23.39
N HIS A 22 -6.86 24.47 23.74
CA HIS A 22 -5.57 24.50 23.06
C HIS A 22 -4.91 23.09 22.91
N PRO A 23 -4.75 22.28 23.97
CA PRO A 23 -4.19 20.92 23.85
C PRO A 23 -5.01 19.97 22.97
N ALA A 24 -6.34 20.09 22.94
CA ALA A 24 -7.19 19.24 22.10
C ALA A 24 -6.97 19.53 20.61
N LEU A 25 -6.89 20.81 20.24
CA LEU A 25 -6.57 21.25 18.88
C LEU A 25 -5.15 20.85 18.47
N LEU A 26 -4.17 20.96 19.36
CA LEU A 26 -2.79 20.53 19.11
C LEU A 26 -2.69 19.02 18.86
N THR A 27 -3.38 18.21 19.65
CA THR A 27 -3.38 16.75 19.48
C THR A 27 -4.03 16.34 18.17
N LEU A 28 -5.16 16.98 17.82
CA LEU A 28 -5.84 16.75 16.54
C LEU A 28 -4.95 17.17 15.35
N ALA A 29 -4.34 18.36 15.42
CA ALA A 29 -3.45 18.86 14.38
C ALA A 29 -2.20 17.97 14.21
N LEU A 30 -1.63 17.47 15.31
CA LEU A 30 -0.49 16.55 15.27
C LEU A 30 -0.87 15.20 14.63
N GLY A 31 -2.05 14.65 14.99
CA GLY A 31 -2.54 13.41 14.39
C GLY A 31 -2.79 13.54 12.88
N ILE A 32 -3.39 14.65 12.44
CA ILE A 32 -3.63 14.91 11.01
C ILE A 32 -2.31 15.12 10.27
N GLY A 33 -1.39 15.90 10.86
CA GLY A 33 -0.07 16.19 10.28
C GLY A 33 0.80 14.94 10.15
N ALA A 34 0.88 14.12 11.20
CA ALA A 34 1.66 12.88 11.20
C ALA A 34 1.20 11.92 10.10
N ASN A 35 -0.12 11.70 9.97
CA ASN A 35 -0.67 10.87 8.91
C ASN A 35 -0.35 11.46 7.52
N THR A 36 -0.53 12.77 7.35
CA THR A 36 -0.25 13.45 6.07
C THR A 36 1.22 13.36 5.68
N VAL A 37 2.15 13.52 6.63
CA VAL A 37 3.60 13.41 6.40
C VAL A 37 3.95 11.98 5.97
N ILE A 38 3.45 10.97 6.68
CA ILE A 38 3.72 9.56 6.34
C ILE A 38 3.25 9.26 4.92
N PHE A 39 2.01 9.62 4.56
CA PHE A 39 1.48 9.39 3.21
C PHE A 39 2.19 10.23 2.14
N SER A 40 2.64 11.44 2.46
CA SER A 40 3.42 12.28 1.55
C SER A 40 4.79 11.69 1.25
N VAL A 41 5.50 11.20 2.27
CA VAL A 41 6.80 10.53 2.11
C VAL A 41 6.64 9.24 1.31
N ILE A 42 5.66 8.40 1.66
CA ILE A 42 5.35 7.18 0.91
C ILE A 42 5.05 7.53 -0.55
N ARG A 43 4.23 8.55 -0.81
CA ARG A 43 3.92 8.96 -2.19
C ARG A 43 5.15 9.45 -2.93
N ASN A 44 6.05 10.21 -2.31
CA ASN A 44 7.23 10.71 -3.00
C ASN A 44 8.31 9.65 -3.20
N VAL A 45 8.44 8.68 -2.27
CA VAL A 45 9.48 7.64 -2.33
C VAL A 45 9.01 6.42 -3.11
N LEU A 46 7.82 5.91 -2.83
CA LEU A 46 7.26 4.70 -3.48
C LEU A 46 6.48 5.03 -4.76
N LEU A 47 5.80 6.18 -4.81
CA LEU A 47 4.97 6.59 -5.96
C LEU A 47 5.58 7.74 -6.75
N SER A 48 6.87 8.07 -6.57
CA SER A 48 7.56 8.88 -7.58
C SER A 48 7.29 8.20 -8.91
N PRO A 49 6.62 8.88 -9.87
CA PRO A 49 6.24 8.27 -11.12
C PRO A 49 7.52 7.68 -11.70
N PRO A 50 7.56 6.36 -11.94
CA PRO A 50 8.78 5.76 -12.46
C PRO A 50 9.09 6.50 -13.74
N HIS A 51 10.25 7.15 -13.78
CA HIS A 51 10.68 7.98 -14.91
C HIS A 51 11.06 7.06 -16.07
N PHE A 52 10.08 6.30 -16.60
CA PHE A 52 10.20 5.59 -17.85
C PHE A 52 10.23 6.65 -18.95
N LYS A 53 11.43 7.11 -19.26
CA LYS A 53 11.74 8.16 -20.23
C LYS A 53 11.06 7.92 -21.59
N TYR A 54 10.70 6.67 -21.89
CA TYR A 54 10.05 6.23 -23.13
C TYR A 54 9.00 5.13 -22.88
N LEU A 55 7.81 5.51 -22.42
CA LEU A 55 6.66 4.58 -22.25
C LEU A 55 6.29 3.83 -23.54
N ASN A 56 6.51 4.44 -24.71
CA ASN A 56 6.25 3.84 -26.02
C ASN A 56 7.31 2.82 -26.48
N ARG A 57 8.36 2.58 -25.70
CA ARG A 57 9.44 1.63 -26.02
C ARG A 57 9.47 0.42 -25.08
N LEU A 58 8.47 0.27 -24.22
CA LEU A 58 8.32 -0.93 -23.41
C LEU A 58 7.78 -2.07 -24.25
N ALA A 59 8.42 -3.23 -24.16
CA ALA A 59 7.96 -4.49 -24.73
C ALA A 59 8.02 -5.58 -23.66
N ILE A 60 7.09 -6.53 -23.73
CA ILE A 60 7.13 -7.73 -22.88
C ILE A 60 7.66 -8.88 -23.75
N VAL A 61 8.64 -9.60 -23.23
CA VAL A 61 9.25 -10.75 -23.89
C VAL A 61 8.75 -12.03 -23.25
N PHE A 62 8.23 -12.93 -24.07
CA PHE A 62 7.74 -14.24 -23.66
C PHE A 62 8.58 -15.33 -24.30
N ASP A 63 8.62 -16.50 -23.66
CA ASP A 63 9.16 -17.70 -24.32
C ASP A 63 8.17 -18.18 -25.39
N VAL A 64 8.66 -18.93 -26.38
CA VAL A 64 7.83 -19.46 -27.46
C VAL A 64 7.62 -20.94 -27.25
N ASN A 65 6.36 -21.35 -27.10
CA ASN A 65 6.03 -22.75 -27.00
C ASN A 65 6.12 -23.39 -28.39
N ARG A 66 7.06 -24.34 -28.55
CA ARG A 66 7.27 -25.04 -29.81
C ARG A 66 6.05 -25.84 -30.28
N LYS A 67 5.13 -26.23 -29.38
CA LYS A 67 3.94 -27.02 -29.73
C LYS A 67 2.83 -26.16 -30.32
N THR A 68 2.64 -24.95 -29.80
CA THR A 68 1.60 -24.01 -30.25
C THR A 68 2.14 -22.95 -31.20
N ALA A 69 3.46 -22.90 -31.42
CA ALA A 69 4.16 -21.93 -32.27
C ALA A 69 3.85 -20.47 -31.92
N GLY A 70 3.55 -20.20 -30.65
CA GLY A 70 3.16 -18.88 -30.15
C GLY A 70 3.74 -18.58 -28.77
N PRO A 71 3.54 -17.34 -28.27
CA PRO A 71 3.99 -16.93 -26.95
C PRO A 71 3.40 -17.83 -25.87
N ASP A 72 4.24 -18.35 -24.99
CA ASP A 72 3.80 -19.05 -23.78
C ASP A 72 3.57 -18.01 -22.68
N LEU A 73 2.29 -17.69 -22.44
CA LEU A 73 1.89 -16.74 -21.40
C LEU A 73 1.76 -17.39 -20.03
N ASP A 74 1.69 -18.73 -19.99
CA ASP A 74 1.49 -19.49 -18.76
C ASP A 74 2.82 -19.84 -18.08
N ILE A 75 3.90 -19.86 -18.86
CA ILE A 75 5.22 -20.26 -18.38
C ILE A 75 6.16 -19.05 -18.35
N ASN A 76 6.63 -18.70 -17.15
CA ASN A 76 7.68 -17.71 -17.00
C ASN A 76 9.00 -18.24 -17.57
N PRO A 77 9.79 -17.41 -18.27
CA PRO A 77 11.10 -17.81 -18.78
C PRO A 77 12.01 -18.33 -17.67
N SER A 78 12.83 -19.33 -17.99
CA SER A 78 13.83 -19.81 -17.04
C SER A 78 14.89 -18.72 -16.76
N PRO A 79 15.52 -18.71 -15.57
CA PRO A 79 16.60 -17.77 -15.29
C PRO A 79 17.77 -17.87 -16.28
N GLY A 80 18.03 -19.07 -16.83
CA GLY A 80 19.04 -19.30 -17.86
C GLY A 80 18.69 -18.60 -19.17
N ASN A 81 17.44 -18.72 -19.63
CA ASN A 81 16.98 -18.05 -20.84
C ASN A 81 17.08 -16.52 -20.70
N PHE A 82 16.77 -15.97 -19.53
CA PHE A 82 16.92 -14.54 -19.27
C PHE A 82 18.38 -14.07 -19.43
N LEU A 83 19.35 -14.83 -18.91
CA LEU A 83 20.78 -14.51 -19.06
C LEU A 83 21.22 -14.61 -20.52
N ASP A 84 20.80 -15.66 -21.22
CA ASP A 84 21.12 -15.85 -22.64
C ASP A 84 20.55 -14.73 -23.51
N TRP A 85 19.32 -14.28 -23.27
CA TRP A 85 18.72 -13.15 -23.99
C TRP A 85 19.51 -11.87 -23.81
N GLY A 86 20.03 -11.61 -22.60
CA GLY A 86 20.88 -10.46 -22.33
C GLY A 86 22.21 -10.49 -23.09
N GLN A 87 22.74 -11.68 -23.38
CA GLN A 87 23.98 -11.82 -24.17
C GLN A 87 23.74 -11.80 -25.68
N GLN A 88 22.60 -12.35 -26.14
CA GLN A 88 22.31 -12.55 -27.55
C GLN A 88 21.52 -11.40 -28.19
N THR A 89 20.84 -10.56 -27.39
CA THR A 89 19.96 -9.50 -27.91
C THR A 89 20.58 -8.12 -27.79
N ARG A 90 20.60 -7.38 -28.91
CA ARG A 90 21.01 -5.96 -28.97
C ARG A 90 19.85 -4.99 -29.16
N ALA A 91 18.63 -5.51 -29.31
CA ALA A 91 17.43 -4.71 -29.60
C ALA A 91 16.89 -3.94 -28.39
N PHE A 92 17.27 -4.35 -27.17
CA PHE A 92 16.83 -3.73 -25.92
C PHE A 92 18.01 -3.09 -25.19
N ASP A 93 17.80 -1.89 -24.67
CA ASP A 93 18.79 -1.16 -23.87
C ASP A 93 18.92 -1.78 -22.46
N GLN A 94 17.80 -2.23 -21.89
CA GLN A 94 17.74 -2.92 -20.60
C GLN A 94 16.72 -4.05 -20.63
N LEU A 95 17.07 -5.16 -19.99
CA LEU A 95 16.20 -6.31 -19.76
C LEU A 95 15.97 -6.46 -18.26
N VAL A 96 14.70 -6.56 -17.87
CA VAL A 96 14.29 -6.68 -16.47
C VAL A 96 13.36 -7.88 -16.34
N ALA A 97 13.63 -8.73 -15.35
CA ALA A 97 12.74 -9.82 -14.97
C ALA A 97 11.98 -9.44 -13.69
N TRP A 98 10.69 -9.76 -13.66
CA TRP A 98 9.86 -9.66 -12.45
C TRP A 98 9.10 -10.96 -12.25
N ARG A 99 8.68 -11.22 -11.01
CA ARG A 99 7.84 -12.36 -10.68
C ARG A 99 6.78 -11.94 -9.66
N ASN A 100 5.55 -12.39 -9.88
CA ASN A 100 4.49 -12.23 -8.90
C ASN A 100 4.63 -13.29 -7.80
N TRP A 101 4.39 -12.89 -6.55
CA TRP A 101 4.21 -13.80 -5.43
C TRP A 101 2.73 -13.99 -5.17
N TYR A 102 2.28 -15.24 -5.28
CA TYR A 102 0.92 -15.63 -4.91
C TYR A 102 1.01 -16.47 -3.62
N HIS A 103 0.23 -16.09 -2.62
CA HIS A 103 0.03 -16.90 -1.41
C HIS A 103 -1.27 -17.67 -1.57
N SER A 104 -1.21 -19.00 -1.51
CA SER A 104 -2.43 -19.82 -1.52
C SER A 104 -3.06 -19.80 -0.13
N LEU A 105 -4.20 -19.11 0.01
CA LEU A 105 -4.99 -19.09 1.23
C LEU A 105 -5.92 -20.31 1.26
N ALA A 106 -5.34 -21.50 1.36
CA ALA A 106 -6.12 -22.70 1.65
C ALA A 106 -6.38 -22.74 3.16
N GLY A 107 -7.49 -22.14 3.59
CA GLY A 107 -8.00 -22.35 4.94
C GLY A 107 -8.58 -23.75 5.06
N CYS A 108 -8.16 -24.50 6.08
CA CYS A 108 -8.81 -25.75 6.44
C CYS A 108 -10.16 -25.43 7.11
N ALA A 109 -11.27 -25.60 6.39
CA ALA A 109 -12.58 -25.57 7.01
C ALA A 109 -12.68 -26.78 7.94
N ARG A 110 -12.77 -26.53 9.24
CA ARG A 110 -12.96 -27.55 10.27
C ARG A 110 -14.37 -27.46 10.81
#